data_AF-A0A8X7BI03-F1
#
_entry.id   AF-A0A8X7BI03-F1
#
_cell.length_a   1.000
_cell.length_b   1.000
_cell.length_c   1.000
_cell.angle_alpha   90.00
_cell.angle_beta   90.00
_cell.angle_gamma   90.00
#
_symmetry.space_group_name_H-M   'P 1'
#
loop_
_entity.id
_entity.type
_entity.pdbx_description
1 polymer ?
#
loop_
_entity_poly.entity_id
_entity_poly.type
_entity_poly.pdbx_seq_one_letter_code
_entity_poly.pdbx_strand_id
1 'polypeptide(L)'
;MISKGDKVVCVLSSGTVVCRTSSVKRHFETNHKCFCEKNEPEQKQLIASAIKDSDKQSTSIIKYNKKFGRRKYSSNQHKKSKSTEELLLNSVESASRRKIKIPDLLKEQDSQNVNIIVELDLLSSLMKNLLCCKYCCSSEKIELREDLKSRRGLAVSLEIICHNCGESTSTMSSKISNECYDVNLRLTYGMRAIGKGGAAARIFCGLMNLPPPPAKFERHNSLFLNVLKTISEDSMNAAVHEAVIANDNNSNIAVAVDGTWHKRGYSSLNGVVCATSVENGKVIDFEALTKYCSSCKEAKVYGDTEVEKLECVGHVQTRMGTRLRNILKMSKGIKLSDGKNISGRGRLTLKEVDSIQHYYGLAIRKNLSSVEDMKRAIWAIYFHKLSTEDNPQHALCPLGEDSCEFLKTVFVGIETLKFGVMDAVICFNDGYVSRIKVFEALGIKPGYNTERALLIIDNKRIFEAERIVNKVSLEARNKRRS
;
A
#
# COMPACT_ATOMS: atom_id res chain seq x y z
N MET A 1 29.23 13.43 -19.04
CA MET A 1 28.51 13.93 -17.84
C MET A 1 28.33 15.44 -18.02
N ILE A 2 27.23 16.02 -17.53
CA ILE A 2 26.99 17.48 -17.60
C ILE A 2 26.86 18.02 -16.18
N SER A 3 27.38 19.22 -15.94
CA SER A 3 27.23 19.93 -14.66
C SER A 3 25.91 20.70 -14.62
N LYS A 4 25.14 20.55 -13.54
CA LYS A 4 23.89 21.29 -13.31
C LYS A 4 23.93 21.90 -11.91
N GLY A 5 24.49 23.10 -11.80
CA GLY A 5 24.87 23.70 -10.50
C GLY A 5 26.04 22.95 -9.85
N ASP A 6 25.99 22.71 -8.54
CA ASP A 6 27.08 22.02 -7.79
C ASP A 6 27.02 20.48 -7.85
N LYS A 7 26.25 19.91 -8.78
CA LYS A 7 25.96 18.47 -8.84
C LYS A 7 26.26 17.90 -10.23
N VAL A 8 26.97 16.76 -10.23
CA VAL A 8 27.28 15.99 -11.45
C VAL A 8 26.16 14.98 -11.71
N VAL A 9 25.57 15.04 -12.90
CA VAL A 9 24.47 14.18 -13.34
C VAL A 9 24.85 13.34 -14.56
N CYS A 10 24.35 12.11 -14.60
CA CYS A 10 24.51 11.24 -15.76
C CYS A 10 23.50 11.60 -16.86
N VAL A 11 24.02 11.83 -18.06
CA VAL A 11 23.25 12.21 -19.26
C VAL A 11 22.43 11.06 -19.83
N LEU A 12 22.94 9.83 -19.72
CA LEU A 12 22.37 8.65 -20.36
C LEU A 12 21.23 7.99 -19.55
N SER A 13 20.98 8.48 -18.34
CA SER A 13 19.95 7.92 -17.42
C SER A 13 19.17 9.03 -16.72
N SER A 14 18.96 10.13 -17.45
CA SER A 14 18.09 11.28 -17.14
C SER A 14 17.56 11.33 -15.71
N GLY A 15 18.38 11.85 -14.78
CA GLY A 15 17.95 12.18 -13.42
C GLY A 15 18.79 11.66 -12.26
N THR A 16 19.81 10.83 -12.51
CA THR A 16 20.65 10.31 -11.40
C THR A 16 21.73 11.31 -11.00
N VAL A 17 21.61 11.92 -9.81
CA VAL A 17 22.68 12.72 -9.18
C VAL A 17 23.69 11.76 -8.55
N VAL A 18 24.95 11.87 -8.94
CA VAL A 18 26.00 10.95 -8.49
C VAL A 18 26.96 11.68 -7.55
N CYS A 19 26.68 11.64 -6.24
CA CYS A 19 27.33 12.53 -5.27
C CYS A 19 28.69 12.03 -4.72
N ARG A 20 29.24 10.90 -5.20
CA ARG A 20 30.54 10.38 -4.73
C ARG A 20 31.31 9.72 -5.87
N THR A 21 32.63 9.92 -5.91
CA THR A 21 33.56 9.39 -6.93
C THR A 21 33.46 7.86 -7.10
N SER A 22 33.20 7.11 -6.02
CA SER A 22 32.95 5.65 -6.04
C SER A 22 31.58 5.25 -6.60
N SER A 23 30.59 6.14 -6.60
CA SER A 23 29.28 5.92 -7.24
C SER A 23 29.28 6.26 -8.73
N VAL A 24 30.20 7.10 -9.21
CA VAL A 24 30.29 7.51 -10.62
C VAL A 24 30.82 6.37 -11.48
N LYS A 25 31.94 5.77 -11.11
CA LYS A 25 32.54 4.63 -11.85
C LYS A 25 31.59 3.42 -11.86
N ARG A 26 31.02 3.08 -10.68
CA ARG A 26 30.02 2.02 -10.53
C ARG A 26 28.73 2.28 -11.32
N HIS A 27 28.22 3.50 -11.36
CA HIS A 27 27.03 3.87 -12.16
C HIS A 27 27.29 3.75 -13.67
N PHE A 28 28.49 4.15 -14.13
CA PHE A 28 28.86 4.08 -15.53
C PHE A 28 29.02 2.63 -16.01
N GLU A 29 29.74 1.80 -15.23
CA GLU A 29 30.02 0.39 -15.57
C GLU A 29 28.79 -0.52 -15.43
N THR A 30 27.81 -0.16 -14.59
CA THR A 30 26.61 -0.98 -14.33
C THR A 30 25.44 -0.65 -15.25
N ASN A 31 25.20 0.64 -15.56
CA ASN A 31 24.01 1.07 -16.31
C ASN A 31 24.28 1.31 -17.80
N HIS A 32 25.54 1.47 -18.19
CA HIS A 32 25.94 1.76 -19.57
C HIS A 32 26.91 0.70 -20.11
N LYS A 33 26.81 -0.55 -19.63
CA LYS A 33 27.72 -1.64 -20.03
C LYS A 33 27.75 -1.84 -21.57
N CYS A 34 26.60 -1.81 -22.23
CA CYS A 34 26.49 -1.85 -23.70
C CYS A 34 27.04 -0.62 -24.42
N PHE A 35 27.22 0.52 -23.74
CA PHE A 35 27.86 1.70 -24.34
C PHE A 35 29.36 1.45 -24.56
N CYS A 36 30.01 0.76 -23.62
CA CYS A 36 31.42 0.38 -23.71
C CYS A 36 31.70 -0.69 -24.79
N GLU A 37 30.68 -1.42 -25.23
CA GLU A 37 30.77 -2.48 -26.26
C GLU A 37 30.68 -1.92 -27.70
N LYS A 38 30.47 -0.60 -27.88
CA LYS A 38 30.32 0.08 -29.19
C LYS A 38 31.61 0.78 -29.63
N ASN A 39 31.77 0.96 -30.94
CA ASN A 39 32.89 1.70 -31.55
C ASN A 39 32.74 3.22 -31.40
N GLU A 40 33.87 3.93 -31.44
CA GLU A 40 33.98 5.35 -31.07
C GLU A 40 33.02 6.32 -31.80
N PRO A 41 32.71 6.15 -33.11
CA PRO A 41 31.75 7.00 -33.82
C PRO A 41 30.31 6.83 -33.32
N GLU A 42 29.88 5.59 -33.04
CA GLU A 42 28.54 5.28 -32.51
C GLU A 42 28.36 5.83 -31.09
N GLN A 43 29.40 5.71 -30.27
CA GLN A 43 29.43 6.26 -28.93
C GLN A 43 29.22 7.79 -28.93
N LYS A 44 29.93 8.50 -29.82
CA LYS A 44 29.80 9.97 -29.97
C LYS A 44 28.39 10.37 -30.42
N GLN A 45 27.76 9.61 -31.31
CA GLN A 45 26.42 9.89 -31.82
C GLN A 45 25.32 9.62 -30.76
N LEU A 46 25.44 8.53 -29.99
CA LEU A 46 24.54 8.20 -28.88
C LEU A 46 24.62 9.22 -27.74
N ILE A 47 25.83 9.67 -27.39
CA ILE A 47 26.01 10.75 -26.43
C ILE A 47 25.34 12.03 -26.96
N ALA A 48 25.57 12.41 -28.22
CA ALA A 48 24.97 13.61 -28.79
C ALA A 48 23.42 13.56 -28.80
N SER A 49 22.82 12.39 -29.07
CA SER A 49 21.36 12.18 -29.02
C SER A 49 20.83 12.26 -27.59
N ALA A 50 21.47 11.58 -26.65
CA ALA A 50 21.05 11.57 -25.24
C ALA A 50 21.19 12.95 -24.58
N ILE A 51 22.20 13.73 -24.98
CA ILE A 51 22.32 15.14 -24.58
C ILE A 51 21.14 15.95 -25.13
N LYS A 52 20.78 15.79 -26.41
CA LYS A 52 19.60 16.44 -27.01
C LYS A 52 18.29 16.09 -26.31
N ASP A 53 18.07 14.83 -25.93
CA ASP A 53 16.83 14.39 -25.26
C ASP A 53 16.80 14.78 -23.78
N SER A 54 17.95 14.74 -23.09
CA SER A 54 18.09 15.27 -21.73
C SER A 54 17.87 16.78 -21.70
N ASP A 55 18.32 17.50 -22.73
CA ASP A 55 18.06 18.93 -22.89
C ASP A 55 16.58 19.21 -23.19
N LYS A 56 15.83 18.33 -23.88
CA LYS A 56 14.36 18.44 -24.04
C LYS A 56 13.61 18.21 -22.72
N GLN A 57 13.94 17.15 -21.98
CA GLN A 57 13.32 16.82 -20.67
C GLN A 57 13.66 17.87 -19.61
N SER A 58 14.92 18.29 -19.59
CA SER A 58 15.39 19.40 -18.77
C SER A 58 14.73 20.69 -19.19
N THR A 59 14.57 21.02 -20.49
CA THR A 59 13.89 22.25 -20.90
C THR A 59 12.40 22.27 -20.57
N SER A 60 11.70 21.16 -20.35
CA SER A 60 10.31 21.18 -19.85
C SER A 60 10.24 21.59 -18.37
N ILE A 61 11.03 20.95 -17.50
CA ILE A 61 11.13 21.29 -16.06
C ILE A 61 11.91 22.60 -15.81
N ILE A 62 12.85 22.96 -16.68
CA ILE A 62 13.62 24.21 -16.66
C ILE A 62 12.85 25.34 -17.33
N LYS A 63 11.99 25.15 -18.35
CA LYS A 63 11.04 26.19 -18.78
C LYS A 63 10.07 26.49 -17.64
N TYR A 64 9.62 25.47 -16.92
CA TYR A 64 8.81 25.64 -15.72
C TYR A 64 9.59 26.40 -14.62
N ASN A 65 10.81 25.98 -14.27
CA ASN A 65 11.62 26.66 -13.24
C ASN A 65 12.22 28.01 -13.66
N LYS A 66 12.61 28.24 -14.93
CA LYS A 66 13.17 29.51 -15.43
C LYS A 66 12.10 30.57 -15.62
N LYS A 67 10.85 30.21 -15.95
CA LYS A 67 9.74 31.19 -15.99
C LYS A 67 9.46 31.77 -14.59
N PHE A 68 9.81 31.05 -13.52
CA PHE A 68 9.64 31.48 -12.13
C PHE A 68 10.95 31.83 -11.39
N GLY A 69 12.11 31.69 -12.05
CA GLY A 69 13.45 31.84 -11.46
C GLY A 69 13.87 33.28 -11.07
N ARG A 70 12.93 34.22 -10.95
CA ARG A 70 13.18 35.59 -10.41
C ARG A 70 12.19 36.01 -9.34
N ARG A 71 11.68 35.08 -8.52
CA ARG A 71 11.13 35.47 -7.22
C ARG A 71 11.95 34.81 -6.12
N LYS A 72 12.61 35.66 -5.32
CA LYS A 72 13.25 35.28 -4.05
C LYS A 72 12.30 34.36 -3.30
N TYR A 73 12.81 33.21 -2.86
CA TYR A 73 12.16 32.38 -1.85
C TYR A 73 11.96 33.28 -0.62
N SER A 74 10.74 33.81 -0.43
CA SER A 74 10.38 34.42 0.84
C SER A 74 10.01 33.29 1.77
N SER A 75 10.80 33.10 2.81
CA SER A 75 10.42 32.35 4.02
C SER A 75 8.93 32.52 4.31
N ASN A 76 8.21 31.41 4.49
CA ASN A 76 6.83 31.31 4.99
C ASN A 76 6.09 32.66 5.06
N GLN A 77 5.77 33.22 3.89
CA GLN A 77 4.63 34.11 3.86
C GLN A 77 3.44 33.17 3.96
N HIS A 78 2.97 32.99 5.20
CA HIS A 78 1.53 32.97 5.39
C HIS A 78 1.01 34.13 4.52
N LYS A 79 0.48 33.82 3.34
CA LYS A 79 -0.74 34.55 2.93
C LYS A 79 -1.57 34.51 4.21
N LYS A 80 -2.08 35.65 4.67
CA LYS A 80 -3.21 35.67 5.59
C LYS A 80 -4.34 34.91 4.88
N SER A 81 -4.26 33.59 4.84
CA SER A 81 -5.41 32.74 4.76
C SER A 81 -6.19 33.15 5.99
N LYS A 82 -7.48 33.46 5.78
CA LYS A 82 -8.47 33.30 6.83
C LYS A 82 -8.05 32.11 7.70
N SER A 83 -7.99 32.32 9.02
CA SER A 83 -7.56 31.28 9.95
C SER A 83 -8.23 29.95 9.58
N THR A 84 -7.57 28.82 9.77
CA THR A 84 -8.18 27.50 9.49
C THR A 84 -9.57 27.38 10.15
N GLU A 85 -9.75 28.05 11.29
CA GLU A 85 -11.04 28.28 11.96
C GLU A 85 -12.05 29.09 11.11
N GLU A 86 -11.68 30.19 10.47
CA GLU A 86 -12.57 30.96 9.56
C GLU A 86 -12.95 30.23 8.27
N LEU A 87 -12.08 29.37 7.71
CA LEU A 87 -12.44 28.55 6.54
C LEU A 87 -13.41 27.42 6.90
N LEU A 88 -13.21 26.78 8.06
CA LEU A 88 -14.11 25.74 8.59
C LEU A 88 -15.45 26.32 9.08
N LEU A 89 -15.46 27.56 9.60
CA LEU A 89 -16.69 28.25 9.99
C LEU A 89 -17.61 28.59 8.80
N ASN A 90 -17.03 28.75 7.60
CA ASN A 90 -17.76 29.14 6.39
C ASN A 90 -18.08 27.96 5.47
N SER A 91 -17.48 26.77 5.67
CA SER A 91 -17.80 25.57 4.90
C SER A 91 -18.98 24.83 5.55
N VAL A 92 -20.12 24.81 4.88
CA VAL A 92 -21.31 24.04 5.32
C VAL A 92 -21.08 22.53 5.13
N GLU A 93 -20.20 22.14 4.20
CA GLU A 93 -19.98 20.74 3.80
C GLU A 93 -18.57 20.23 4.10
N SER A 94 -18.46 18.95 4.47
CA SER A 94 -17.18 18.29 4.74
C SER A 94 -16.34 18.07 3.47
N ALA A 95 -15.02 17.91 3.62
CA ALA A 95 -14.14 17.58 2.50
C ALA A 95 -14.51 16.24 1.83
N SER A 96 -15.06 15.28 2.58
CA SER A 96 -15.56 14.01 2.02
C SER A 96 -16.79 14.24 1.14
N ARG A 97 -17.76 15.05 1.60
CA ARG A 97 -18.98 15.37 0.85
C ARG A 97 -18.67 16.07 -0.47
N ARG A 98 -17.73 17.01 -0.48
CA ARG A 98 -17.33 17.74 -1.70
C ARG A 98 -16.70 16.84 -2.78
N LYS A 99 -16.04 15.75 -2.37
CA LYS A 99 -15.35 14.82 -3.28
C LYS A 99 -16.27 13.72 -3.79
N ILE A 100 -17.03 13.12 -2.89
CA ILE A 100 -17.79 11.89 -3.15
C ILE A 100 -19.23 12.25 -3.49
N LYS A 101 -19.59 12.03 -4.76
CA LYS A 101 -20.99 12.07 -5.21
C LYS A 101 -21.59 10.69 -4.95
N ILE A 102 -22.51 10.59 -4.00
CA ILE A 102 -23.27 9.35 -3.78
C ILE A 102 -24.38 9.31 -4.83
N PRO A 103 -24.42 8.32 -5.72
CA PRO A 103 -25.56 8.15 -6.62
C PRO A 103 -26.81 7.79 -5.80
N ASP A 104 -27.98 8.24 -6.23
CA ASP A 104 -29.27 7.72 -5.74
C ASP A 104 -29.43 6.26 -6.19
N LEU A 105 -28.81 5.33 -5.47
CA LEU A 105 -28.78 3.92 -5.83
C LEU A 105 -29.07 3.03 -4.63
N LEU A 106 -30.35 2.76 -4.43
CA LEU A 106 -30.86 1.42 -4.11
C LEU A 106 -32.18 1.25 -4.84
N LYS A 107 -32.13 0.89 -6.14
CA LYS A 107 -33.30 0.28 -6.78
C LYS A 107 -33.50 -1.13 -6.21
N GLU A 108 -34.75 -1.58 -6.13
CA GLU A 108 -35.10 -2.92 -5.64
C GLU A 108 -34.39 -4.05 -6.41
N GLN A 109 -34.25 -5.17 -5.70
CA GLN A 109 -33.27 -6.24 -5.86
C GLN A 109 -33.31 -6.98 -7.19
N ASP A 110 -32.14 -7.21 -7.78
CA ASP A 110 -31.90 -8.38 -8.63
C ASP A 110 -31.23 -9.46 -7.77
N SER A 111 -32.02 -10.40 -7.25
CA SER A 111 -31.58 -11.50 -6.38
C SER A 111 -30.69 -12.53 -7.08
N GLN A 112 -30.44 -12.38 -8.38
CA GLN A 112 -29.79 -13.40 -9.21
C GLN A 112 -28.25 -13.33 -9.25
N ASN A 113 -27.61 -12.25 -8.78
CA ASN A 113 -26.15 -12.07 -8.84
C ASN A 113 -25.47 -11.97 -7.47
N VAL A 114 -25.62 -13.01 -6.64
CA VAL A 114 -25.01 -13.12 -5.31
C VAL A 114 -24.03 -14.29 -5.23
N ASN A 115 -22.98 -14.13 -4.42
CA ASN A 115 -22.05 -15.22 -4.07
C ASN A 115 -22.36 -15.67 -2.64
N ILE A 116 -22.59 -16.98 -2.45
CA ILE A 116 -22.90 -17.59 -1.15
C ILE A 116 -21.87 -18.70 -0.90
N ILE A 117 -21.34 -18.77 0.32
CA ILE A 117 -20.50 -19.89 0.75
C ILE A 117 -21.43 -20.96 1.31
N VAL A 118 -21.36 -22.16 0.73
CA VAL A 118 -22.23 -23.29 1.10
C VAL A 118 -21.37 -24.53 1.30
N GLU A 119 -21.66 -25.30 2.35
CA GLU A 119 -21.07 -26.61 2.57
C GLU A 119 -21.61 -27.61 1.55
N LEU A 120 -20.71 -28.34 0.88
CA LEU A 120 -21.09 -29.22 -0.24
C LEU A 120 -22.04 -30.33 0.20
N ASP A 121 -21.88 -30.86 1.41
CA ASP A 121 -22.72 -31.92 1.96
C ASP A 121 -24.16 -31.43 2.23
N LEU A 122 -24.32 -30.19 2.69
CA LEU A 122 -25.64 -29.58 2.89
C LEU A 122 -26.33 -29.33 1.54
N LEU A 123 -25.59 -28.82 0.55
CA LEU A 123 -26.11 -28.62 -0.80
C LEU A 123 -26.50 -29.96 -1.45
N SER A 124 -25.66 -30.99 -1.31
CA SER A 124 -25.92 -32.35 -1.78
C SER A 124 -27.17 -32.93 -1.11
N SER A 125 -27.30 -32.77 0.21
CA SER A 125 -28.47 -33.23 0.96
C SER A 125 -29.77 -32.52 0.55
N LEU A 126 -29.71 -31.20 0.32
CA LEU A 126 -30.84 -30.42 -0.16
C LEU A 126 -31.32 -30.91 -1.54
N MET A 127 -30.38 -31.23 -2.43
CA MET A 127 -30.72 -31.65 -3.80
C MET A 127 -31.25 -33.09 -3.87
N LYS A 128 -30.76 -34.01 -3.03
CA LYS A 128 -31.13 -35.44 -3.07
C LYS A 128 -32.64 -35.68 -2.99
N ASN A 129 -33.37 -34.84 -2.27
CA ASN A 129 -34.81 -34.99 -2.08
C ASN A 129 -35.65 -34.57 -3.30
N LEU A 130 -35.04 -33.93 -4.30
CA LEU A 130 -35.75 -33.30 -5.43
C LEU A 130 -35.24 -33.75 -6.80
N LEU A 131 -34.05 -34.36 -6.87
CA LEU A 131 -33.43 -34.73 -8.13
C LEU A 131 -33.81 -36.15 -8.58
N CYS A 132 -34.14 -36.29 -9.85
CA CYS A 132 -34.14 -37.56 -10.58
C CYS A 132 -33.23 -37.45 -11.80
N CYS A 133 -32.62 -38.57 -12.20
CA CYS A 133 -31.78 -38.60 -13.39
C CYS A 133 -32.64 -38.39 -14.64
N LYS A 134 -32.27 -37.43 -15.49
CA LYS A 134 -32.97 -37.15 -16.75
C LYS A 134 -33.07 -38.37 -17.67
N TYR A 135 -32.12 -39.30 -17.61
CA TYR A 135 -31.98 -40.40 -18.57
C TYR A 135 -32.62 -41.71 -18.10
N CYS A 136 -32.48 -42.07 -16.82
CA CYS A 136 -33.07 -43.31 -16.28
C CYS A 136 -34.24 -43.07 -15.33
N CYS A 137 -34.61 -41.81 -15.09
CA CYS A 137 -35.68 -41.38 -14.16
C CYS A 137 -35.49 -41.85 -12.70
N SER A 138 -34.37 -42.50 -12.38
CA SER A 138 -34.07 -42.94 -11.04
C SER A 138 -33.68 -41.74 -10.17
N SER A 139 -34.32 -41.64 -9.01
CA SER A 139 -33.88 -40.79 -7.89
C SER A 139 -32.82 -41.49 -7.03
N GLU A 140 -32.49 -42.75 -7.34
CA GLU A 140 -31.52 -43.53 -6.58
C GLU A 140 -30.08 -43.13 -6.94
N LYS A 141 -29.25 -42.97 -5.89
CA LYS A 141 -27.80 -42.75 -5.96
C LYS A 141 -27.37 -41.64 -6.94
N ILE A 142 -28.00 -40.46 -6.83
CA ILE A 142 -27.46 -39.21 -7.39
C ILE A 142 -26.48 -38.60 -6.39
N GLU A 143 -25.29 -38.24 -6.86
CA GLU A 143 -24.24 -37.65 -6.06
C GLU A 143 -23.80 -36.32 -6.66
N LEU A 144 -23.78 -35.26 -5.84
CA LEU A 144 -23.03 -34.04 -6.13
C LEU A 144 -21.66 -34.16 -5.48
N ARG A 145 -20.60 -33.98 -6.26
CA ARG A 145 -19.22 -33.99 -5.77
C ARG A 145 -18.37 -32.94 -6.47
N GLU A 146 -17.16 -32.75 -5.97
CA GLU A 146 -16.16 -31.91 -6.60
C GLU A 146 -15.19 -32.74 -7.46
N ASP A 147 -14.88 -32.28 -8.67
CA ASP A 147 -13.71 -32.76 -9.41
C ASP A 147 -12.44 -31.98 -9.00
N LEU A 148 -11.62 -32.64 -8.19
CA LEU A 148 -10.38 -32.09 -7.65
C LEU A 148 -9.32 -31.78 -8.72
N LYS A 149 -9.36 -32.44 -9.89
CA LYS A 149 -8.32 -32.26 -10.93
C LYS A 149 -8.48 -30.94 -11.69
N SER A 150 -9.71 -30.49 -11.86
CA SER A 150 -10.04 -29.24 -12.55
C SER A 150 -10.06 -28.02 -11.63
N ARG A 151 -9.90 -28.18 -10.30
CA ARG A 151 -9.84 -27.09 -9.33
C ARG A 151 -8.80 -26.01 -9.72
N ARG A 152 -9.21 -24.74 -9.63
CA ARG A 152 -8.36 -23.55 -9.83
C ARG A 152 -8.60 -22.54 -8.72
N GLY A 153 -7.87 -22.67 -7.61
CA GLY A 153 -8.07 -21.80 -6.44
C GLY A 153 -9.44 -22.06 -5.79
N LEU A 154 -10.24 -21.00 -5.63
CA LEU A 154 -11.63 -21.10 -5.14
C LEU A 154 -12.64 -21.52 -6.22
N ALA A 155 -12.25 -21.51 -7.49
CA ALA A 155 -13.09 -22.05 -8.56
C ALA A 155 -12.95 -23.57 -8.59
N VAL A 156 -14.03 -24.26 -8.28
CA VAL A 156 -14.13 -25.73 -8.23
C VAL A 156 -15.05 -26.21 -9.33
N SER A 157 -14.80 -27.41 -9.87
CA SER A 157 -15.75 -28.05 -10.78
C SER A 157 -16.70 -28.90 -9.95
N LEU A 158 -17.98 -28.60 -10.06
CA LEU A 158 -19.05 -29.35 -9.43
C LEU A 158 -19.59 -30.34 -10.44
N GLU A 159 -19.61 -31.62 -10.07
CA GLU A 159 -20.04 -32.73 -10.89
C GLU A 159 -21.25 -33.42 -10.24
N ILE A 160 -22.31 -33.62 -11.01
CA ILE A 160 -23.47 -34.40 -10.62
C ILE A 160 -23.42 -35.71 -11.41
N ILE A 161 -23.48 -36.85 -10.70
CA ILE A 161 -23.42 -38.19 -11.29
C ILE A 161 -24.63 -39.00 -10.87
N CYS A 162 -25.21 -39.72 -11.84
CA CYS A 162 -26.15 -40.79 -11.58
C CYS A 162 -25.43 -42.14 -11.58
N HIS A 163 -25.31 -42.78 -10.42
CA HIS A 163 -24.66 -44.09 -10.31
C HIS A 163 -25.49 -45.25 -10.91
N ASN A 164 -26.76 -45.02 -11.24
CA ASN A 164 -27.61 -46.03 -11.86
C ASN A 164 -27.31 -46.21 -13.35
N CYS A 165 -27.12 -45.11 -14.10
CA CYS A 165 -26.87 -45.15 -15.54
C CYS A 165 -25.47 -44.66 -15.95
N GLY A 166 -24.64 -44.19 -15.00
CA GLY A 166 -23.28 -43.71 -15.23
C GLY A 166 -23.18 -42.31 -15.85
N GLU A 167 -24.31 -41.67 -16.15
CA GLU A 167 -24.32 -40.35 -16.77
C GLU A 167 -23.90 -39.26 -15.77
N SER A 168 -23.17 -38.26 -16.26
CA SER A 168 -22.65 -37.17 -15.44
C SER A 168 -22.74 -35.83 -16.16
N THR A 169 -22.86 -34.76 -15.37
CA THR A 169 -22.75 -33.38 -15.87
C THR A 169 -21.91 -32.57 -14.91
N SER A 170 -21.16 -31.59 -15.41
CA SER A 170 -20.32 -30.75 -14.57
C SER A 170 -20.32 -29.29 -15.00
N THR A 171 -20.05 -28.41 -14.04
CA THR A 171 -19.87 -26.98 -14.28
C THR A 171 -18.92 -26.37 -13.27
N MET A 172 -18.26 -25.28 -13.65
CA MET A 172 -17.41 -24.51 -12.74
C MET A 172 -18.26 -23.66 -11.79
N SER A 173 -17.85 -23.58 -10.53
CA SER A 173 -18.51 -22.77 -9.49
C SER A 173 -18.39 -21.25 -9.68
N SER A 174 -17.65 -20.81 -10.71
CA SER A 174 -17.42 -19.40 -10.99
C SER A 174 -17.29 -19.16 -12.48
N LYS A 175 -17.78 -17.99 -12.92
CA LYS A 175 -17.64 -17.52 -14.30
C LYS A 175 -16.19 -17.11 -14.57
N ILE A 176 -15.83 -17.09 -15.85
CA ILE A 176 -14.53 -16.61 -16.31
C ILE A 176 -14.71 -15.19 -16.83
N SER A 177 -13.91 -14.27 -16.29
CA SER A 177 -13.75 -12.91 -16.79
C SER A 177 -12.26 -12.62 -16.93
N ASN A 178 -11.88 -12.12 -18.11
CA ASN A 178 -10.49 -11.82 -18.44
C ASN A 178 -9.52 -13.01 -18.19
N GLU A 179 -9.87 -14.18 -18.73
CA GLU A 179 -9.14 -15.46 -18.58
C GLU A 179 -8.98 -15.98 -17.14
N CYS A 180 -9.62 -15.34 -16.15
CA CYS A 180 -9.52 -15.70 -14.74
C CYS A 180 -10.91 -15.96 -14.17
N TYR A 181 -11.02 -16.83 -13.16
CA TYR A 181 -12.29 -17.02 -12.48
C TYR A 181 -12.62 -15.84 -11.57
N ASP A 182 -13.86 -15.35 -11.65
CA ASP A 182 -14.36 -14.19 -10.89
C ASP A 182 -14.08 -14.30 -9.40
N VAL A 183 -14.33 -15.49 -8.82
CA VAL A 183 -14.13 -15.73 -7.39
C VAL A 183 -12.67 -15.54 -6.96
N ASN A 184 -11.72 -15.89 -7.84
CA ASN A 184 -10.28 -15.73 -7.57
C ASN A 184 -9.85 -14.26 -7.69
N LEU A 185 -10.38 -13.54 -8.69
CA LEU A 185 -10.15 -12.09 -8.83
C LEU A 185 -10.72 -11.34 -7.62
N ARG A 186 -11.95 -11.66 -7.20
CA ARG A 186 -12.61 -11.08 -6.01
C ARG A 186 -11.82 -11.34 -4.74
N LEU A 187 -11.35 -12.57 -4.49
CA LEU A 187 -10.51 -12.89 -3.33
C LEU A 187 -9.22 -12.08 -3.34
N THR A 188 -8.55 -12.01 -4.50
CA THR A 188 -7.27 -11.30 -4.64
C THR A 188 -7.46 -9.81 -4.35
N TYR A 189 -8.43 -9.17 -5.01
CA TYR A 189 -8.70 -7.75 -4.82
C TYR A 189 -9.17 -7.44 -3.41
N GLY A 190 -10.10 -8.23 -2.87
CA GLY A 190 -10.60 -8.08 -1.50
C GLY A 190 -9.48 -8.14 -0.47
N MET A 191 -8.57 -9.11 -0.59
CA MET A 191 -7.39 -9.21 0.28
C MET A 191 -6.47 -7.99 0.14
N ARG A 192 -6.20 -7.55 -1.09
CA ARG A 192 -5.33 -6.39 -1.32
C ARG A 192 -5.93 -5.08 -0.80
N ALA A 193 -7.23 -4.90 -0.97
CA ALA A 193 -7.98 -3.74 -0.48
C ALA A 193 -7.94 -3.59 1.06
N ILE A 194 -7.75 -4.68 1.80
CA ILE A 194 -7.56 -4.67 3.26
C ILE A 194 -6.09 -4.74 3.68
N GLY A 195 -5.15 -4.50 2.75
CA GLY A 195 -3.71 -4.52 3.02
C GLY A 195 -3.12 -5.92 3.26
N LYS A 196 -3.81 -6.97 2.79
CA LYS A 196 -3.39 -8.37 2.90
C LYS A 196 -3.00 -8.95 1.53
N GLY A 197 -2.34 -10.11 1.53
CA GLY A 197 -1.88 -10.79 0.32
C GLY A 197 -2.08 -12.29 0.40
N GLY A 198 -1.53 -13.05 -0.56
CA GLY A 198 -1.78 -14.48 -0.70
C GLY A 198 -1.50 -15.34 0.54
N ALA A 199 -0.54 -14.95 1.39
CA ALA A 199 -0.29 -15.65 2.65
C ALA A 199 -1.46 -15.54 3.64
N ALA A 200 -2.03 -14.35 3.79
CA ALA A 200 -3.22 -14.13 4.61
C ALA A 200 -4.46 -14.75 3.98
N ALA A 201 -4.57 -14.72 2.65
CA ALA A 201 -5.63 -15.41 1.92
C ALA A 201 -5.62 -16.92 2.21
N ARG A 202 -4.43 -17.54 2.28
CA ARG A 202 -4.29 -18.96 2.62
C ARG A 202 -4.76 -19.28 4.03
N ILE A 203 -4.43 -18.44 5.01
CA ILE A 203 -4.92 -18.58 6.39
C ILE A 203 -6.44 -18.43 6.42
N PHE A 204 -6.98 -17.40 5.77
CA PHE A 204 -8.41 -17.16 5.67
C PHE A 204 -9.15 -18.36 5.07
N CYS A 205 -8.71 -18.85 3.91
CA CYS A 205 -9.30 -20.02 3.27
C CYS A 205 -9.24 -21.26 4.16
N GLY A 206 -8.10 -21.51 4.81
CA GLY A 206 -7.94 -22.66 5.72
C GLY A 206 -8.85 -22.60 6.95
N LEU A 207 -9.00 -21.42 7.57
CA LEU A 207 -9.89 -21.23 8.72
C LEU A 207 -11.38 -21.35 8.35
N MET A 208 -11.73 -20.97 7.12
CA MET A 208 -13.09 -21.07 6.59
C MET A 208 -13.41 -22.44 5.98
N ASN A 209 -12.49 -23.41 6.06
CA ASN A 209 -12.60 -24.71 5.40
C ASN A 209 -12.85 -24.61 3.87
N LEU A 210 -12.24 -23.62 3.21
CA LEU A 210 -12.33 -23.39 1.77
C LEU A 210 -11.13 -24.00 1.04
N PRO A 211 -11.26 -24.26 -0.28
CA PRO A 211 -10.10 -24.55 -1.12
C PRO A 211 -9.00 -23.48 -0.99
N PRO A 212 -7.73 -23.83 -1.22
CA PRO A 212 -6.65 -22.86 -1.13
C PRO A 212 -6.82 -21.73 -2.17
N PRO A 213 -6.28 -20.53 -1.90
CA PRO A 213 -6.30 -19.42 -2.87
C PRO A 213 -5.60 -19.82 -4.19
N PRO A 214 -5.85 -19.09 -5.29
CA PRO A 214 -5.23 -19.39 -6.58
C PRO A 214 -3.71 -19.43 -6.47
N ALA A 215 -3.09 -20.50 -6.99
CA ALA A 215 -1.64 -20.71 -6.92
C ALA A 215 -0.85 -19.54 -7.53
N LYS A 216 -1.35 -18.97 -8.63
CA LYS A 216 -0.78 -17.80 -9.32
C LYS A 216 -1.39 -16.49 -8.78
N PHE A 217 -1.34 -16.27 -7.46
CA PHE A 217 -1.89 -15.06 -6.83
C PHE A 217 -1.24 -13.77 -7.40
N GLU A 218 0.07 -13.82 -7.70
CA GLU A 218 0.77 -12.67 -8.29
C GLU A 218 0.32 -12.32 -9.71
N ARG A 219 -0.07 -13.30 -10.53
CA ARG A 219 -0.66 -13.02 -11.86
C ARG A 219 -1.90 -12.14 -11.74
N HIS A 220 -2.74 -12.40 -10.73
CA HIS A 220 -3.94 -11.61 -10.49
C HIS A 220 -3.55 -10.19 -10.00
N ASN A 221 -2.52 -10.05 -9.16
CA ASN A 221 -2.04 -8.73 -8.74
C ASN A 221 -1.55 -7.87 -9.91
N SER A 222 -0.78 -8.45 -10.84
CA SER A 222 -0.31 -7.73 -12.04
C SER A 222 -1.47 -7.27 -12.92
N LEU A 223 -2.51 -8.10 -13.04
CA LEU A 223 -3.72 -7.75 -13.80
C LEU A 223 -4.45 -6.55 -13.17
N PHE A 224 -4.68 -6.59 -11.86
CA PHE A 224 -5.27 -5.46 -11.13
C PHE A 224 -4.39 -4.20 -11.18
N LEU A 225 -3.07 -4.35 -11.13
CA LEU A 225 -2.15 -3.20 -11.18
C LEU A 225 -2.31 -2.42 -12.50
N ASN A 226 -2.46 -3.13 -13.62
CA ASN A 226 -2.68 -2.50 -14.94
C ASN A 226 -4.01 -1.74 -14.99
N VAL A 227 -5.08 -2.36 -14.50
CA VAL A 227 -6.42 -1.74 -14.46
C VAL A 227 -6.46 -0.54 -13.51
N LEU A 228 -5.89 -0.68 -12.31
CA LEU A 228 -5.80 0.38 -11.32
C LEU A 228 -5.01 1.57 -11.83
N LYS A 229 -3.94 1.33 -12.60
CA LYS A 229 -3.15 2.40 -13.22
C LYS A 229 -4.06 3.29 -14.08
N THR A 230 -4.77 2.71 -15.05
CA THR A 230 -5.67 3.46 -15.94
C THR A 230 -6.75 4.20 -15.15
N ILE A 231 -7.44 3.53 -14.22
CA ILE A 231 -8.54 4.14 -13.46
C ILE A 231 -8.03 5.27 -12.56
N SER A 232 -6.84 5.11 -11.97
CA SER A 232 -6.22 6.16 -11.16
C SER A 232 -5.79 7.36 -12.00
N GLU A 233 -5.26 7.15 -13.20
CA GLU A 233 -4.92 8.21 -14.15
C GLU A 233 -6.17 8.99 -14.57
N ASP A 234 -7.27 8.31 -14.90
CA ASP A 234 -8.55 8.94 -15.23
C ASP A 234 -9.12 9.76 -14.06
N SER A 235 -9.05 9.21 -12.84
CA SER A 235 -9.49 9.90 -11.61
C SER A 235 -8.67 11.18 -11.37
N MET A 236 -7.35 11.11 -11.53
CA MET A 236 -6.46 12.26 -11.36
C MET A 236 -6.65 13.30 -12.48
N ASN A 237 -6.85 12.87 -13.73
CA ASN A 237 -7.13 13.77 -14.84
C ASN A 237 -8.45 14.53 -14.63
N ALA A 238 -9.51 13.84 -14.20
CA ALA A 238 -10.77 14.48 -13.83
C ALA A 238 -10.57 15.48 -12.68
N ALA A 239 -9.80 15.12 -11.66
CA ALA A 239 -9.44 16.02 -10.57
C ALA A 239 -8.66 17.26 -11.03
N VAL A 240 -7.76 17.13 -12.02
CA VAL A 240 -7.07 18.28 -12.62
C VAL A 240 -8.05 19.19 -13.35
N HIS A 241 -8.93 18.63 -14.19
CA HIS A 241 -9.93 19.40 -14.92
C HIS A 241 -10.87 20.17 -13.98
N GLU A 242 -11.38 19.51 -12.94
CA GLU A 242 -12.20 20.15 -11.90
C GLU A 242 -11.44 21.29 -11.19
N ALA A 243 -10.15 21.08 -10.89
CA ALA A 243 -9.32 22.12 -10.25
C ALA A 243 -9.08 23.33 -11.16
N VAL A 244 -8.88 23.11 -12.47
CA VAL A 244 -8.72 24.20 -13.45
C VAL A 244 -9.99 25.03 -13.55
N ILE A 245 -11.16 24.38 -13.60
CA ILE A 245 -12.45 25.07 -13.64
C ILE A 245 -12.67 25.87 -12.35
N ALA A 246 -12.37 25.28 -11.19
CA ALA A 246 -12.48 25.96 -9.89
C ALA A 246 -11.50 27.14 -9.74
N ASN A 247 -10.42 27.16 -10.50
CA ASN A 247 -9.41 28.21 -10.53
C ASN A 247 -9.63 29.18 -11.72
N ASP A 248 -10.87 29.51 -12.06
CA ASP A 248 -11.22 30.45 -13.15
C ASP A 248 -10.58 30.07 -14.51
N ASN A 249 -10.58 28.77 -14.84
CA ASN A 249 -9.92 28.20 -16.02
C ASN A 249 -8.40 28.43 -16.09
N ASN A 250 -7.75 28.70 -14.96
CA ASN A 250 -6.31 28.87 -14.87
C ASN A 250 -5.62 27.55 -14.52
N SER A 251 -4.69 27.12 -15.38
CA SER A 251 -3.90 25.90 -15.21
C SER A 251 -2.78 25.99 -14.16
N ASN A 252 -2.57 27.16 -13.55
CA ASN A 252 -1.64 27.33 -12.44
C ASN A 252 -2.32 26.94 -11.11
N ILE A 253 -2.39 25.64 -10.86
CA ILE A 253 -3.02 25.06 -9.67
C ILE A 253 -2.07 25.08 -8.47
N ALA A 254 -2.54 25.59 -7.34
CA ALA A 254 -1.85 25.46 -6.07
C ALA A 254 -2.01 24.03 -5.53
N VAL A 255 -0.91 23.43 -5.06
CA VAL A 255 -0.91 22.06 -4.55
C VAL A 255 -0.35 21.99 -3.14
N ALA A 256 -0.96 21.13 -2.32
CA ALA A 256 -0.39 20.62 -1.08
C ALA A 256 0.30 19.28 -1.39
N VAL A 257 1.57 19.14 -1.00
CA VAL A 257 2.35 17.93 -1.23
C VAL A 257 2.58 17.22 0.10
N ASP A 258 2.22 15.94 0.16
CA ASP A 258 2.47 15.09 1.32
C ASP A 258 3.19 13.80 0.90
N GLY A 259 3.92 13.19 1.82
CA GLY A 259 4.71 12.00 1.56
C GLY A 259 4.63 10.99 2.70
N THR A 260 4.50 9.72 2.33
CA THR A 260 4.46 8.61 3.28
C THR A 260 5.54 7.60 2.98
N TRP A 261 6.15 7.08 4.05
CA TRP A 261 7.09 5.98 3.96
C TRP A 261 6.34 4.66 4.17
N HIS A 262 6.69 3.67 3.36
CA HIS A 262 6.14 2.33 3.47
C HIS A 262 6.43 1.70 4.85
N LYS A 263 7.63 1.91 5.41
CA LYS A 263 7.94 1.60 6.81
C LYS A 263 8.18 2.88 7.62
N ARG A 264 7.88 2.88 8.92
CA ARG A 264 8.27 4.01 9.79
C ARG A 264 9.80 4.05 9.94
N GLY A 265 10.37 5.26 9.92
CA GLY A 265 11.81 5.52 10.08
C GLY A 265 12.62 5.58 8.78
N TYR A 266 13.82 6.15 8.84
CA TYR A 266 14.72 6.36 7.68
C TYR A 266 15.26 5.07 7.02
N SER A 267 14.81 3.88 7.45
CA SER A 267 15.14 2.59 6.86
C SER A 267 14.11 2.11 5.83
N SER A 268 13.04 2.88 5.58
CA SER A 268 12.11 2.54 4.51
C SER A 268 12.84 2.59 3.17
N LEU A 269 12.76 1.50 2.43
CA LEU A 269 13.29 1.44 1.08
C LEU A 269 12.29 1.96 0.07
N ASN A 270 10.99 2.03 0.41
CA ASN A 270 9.97 2.58 -0.49
C ASN A 270 9.33 3.83 0.13
N GLY A 271 9.01 4.80 -0.68
CA GLY A 271 8.30 6.02 -0.30
C GLY A 271 7.29 6.41 -1.37
N VAL A 272 6.27 7.15 -0.97
CA VAL A 272 5.23 7.67 -1.86
C VAL A 272 5.10 9.16 -1.58
N VAL A 273 4.97 9.95 -2.63
CA VAL A 273 4.65 11.38 -2.55
C VAL A 273 3.37 11.60 -3.34
N CYS A 274 2.43 12.37 -2.80
CA CYS A 274 1.17 12.72 -3.45
C CYS A 274 1.03 14.25 -3.50
N ALA A 275 0.51 14.76 -4.61
CA ALA A 275 0.12 16.16 -4.78
C ALA A 275 -1.41 16.27 -4.76
N THR A 276 -1.94 17.09 -3.86
CA THR A 276 -3.37 17.37 -3.71
C THR A 276 -3.64 18.80 -4.11
N SER A 277 -4.60 19.02 -5.00
CA SER A 277 -5.02 20.37 -5.38
C SER A 277 -5.68 21.08 -4.18
N VAL A 278 -5.29 22.33 -3.94
CA VAL A 278 -5.90 23.17 -2.90
C VAL A 278 -7.33 23.53 -3.25
N GLU A 279 -7.65 23.64 -4.55
CA GLU A 279 -8.94 24.13 -5.04
C GLU A 279 -10.07 23.12 -4.79
N ASN A 280 -9.87 21.85 -5.14
CA ASN A 280 -10.87 20.79 -5.00
C ASN A 280 -10.53 19.74 -3.94
N GLY A 281 -9.34 19.81 -3.33
CA GLY A 281 -8.89 18.86 -2.31
C GLY A 281 -8.66 17.44 -2.82
N LYS A 282 -8.62 17.20 -4.14
CA LYS A 282 -8.39 15.88 -4.74
C LYS A 282 -6.91 15.67 -5.08
N VAL A 283 -6.47 14.42 -5.06
CA VAL A 283 -5.13 14.03 -5.53
C VAL A 283 -5.09 14.19 -7.04
N ILE A 284 -4.09 14.92 -7.54
CA ILE A 284 -3.88 15.17 -8.96
C ILE A 284 -2.63 14.48 -9.52
N ASP A 285 -1.73 14.04 -8.64
CA ASP A 285 -0.53 13.29 -9.01
C ASP A 285 0.03 12.50 -7.82
N PHE A 286 0.75 11.42 -8.09
CA PHE A 286 1.55 10.70 -7.10
C PHE A 286 2.78 10.04 -7.72
N GLU A 287 3.83 9.85 -6.92
CA GLU A 287 5.02 9.11 -7.33
C GLU A 287 5.44 8.12 -6.24
N ALA A 288 5.75 6.88 -6.65
CA ALA A 288 6.19 5.81 -5.75
C ALA A 288 7.65 5.45 -6.02
N LEU A 289 8.52 5.80 -5.09
CA LEU A 289 9.97 5.67 -5.19
C LEU A 289 10.48 4.46 -4.40
N THR A 290 11.51 3.78 -4.93
CA THR A 290 12.20 2.68 -4.26
C THR A 290 13.72 2.88 -4.24
N LYS A 291 14.34 2.54 -3.12
CA LYS A 291 15.79 2.37 -2.91
C LYS A 291 16.19 0.88 -2.91
N TYR A 292 15.24 -0.02 -3.13
CA TYR A 292 15.42 -1.47 -3.17
C TYR A 292 15.37 -2.00 -4.61
N CYS A 293 16.34 -2.85 -4.95
CA CYS A 293 16.37 -3.64 -6.18
C CYS A 293 16.59 -5.12 -5.82
N SER A 294 15.66 -5.99 -6.23
CA SER A 294 15.72 -7.45 -5.98
C SER A 294 16.91 -8.10 -6.65
N SER A 295 17.19 -7.73 -7.91
CA SER A 295 18.32 -8.28 -8.68
C SER A 295 19.69 -7.95 -8.05
N CYS A 296 19.82 -6.78 -7.42
CA CYS A 296 21.05 -6.42 -6.70
C CYS A 296 21.26 -7.20 -5.40
N LYS A 297 20.18 -7.72 -4.79
CA LYS A 297 20.23 -8.49 -3.54
C LYS A 297 20.74 -9.92 -3.78
N GLU A 298 20.41 -10.50 -4.92
CA GLU A 298 20.77 -11.89 -5.25
C GLU A 298 22.25 -12.04 -5.66
N ALA A 299 22.90 -10.99 -6.15
CA ALA A 299 24.24 -11.03 -6.74
C ALA A 299 25.44 -10.92 -5.75
N LYS A 300 25.24 -10.85 -4.41
CA LYS A 300 26.27 -10.85 -3.34
C LYS A 300 27.57 -10.07 -3.65
N VAL A 301 27.43 -8.81 -4.06
CA VAL A 301 28.43 -8.05 -4.83
C VAL A 301 29.68 -7.53 -4.06
N TYR A 302 29.91 -7.89 -2.79
CA TYR A 302 30.97 -7.25 -1.98
C TYR A 302 32.17 -8.13 -1.58
N GLY A 303 32.19 -9.44 -1.88
CA GLY A 303 33.37 -10.29 -1.59
C GLY A 303 33.92 -10.16 -0.16
N ASP A 304 35.25 -10.29 0.01
CA ASP A 304 35.96 -10.41 1.31
C ASP A 304 36.76 -9.16 1.75
N THR A 305 36.48 -7.95 1.25
CA THR A 305 37.27 -6.75 1.60
C THR A 305 36.73 -6.02 2.83
N GLU A 306 37.59 -5.75 3.83
CA GLU A 306 37.22 -5.01 5.04
C GLU A 306 37.31 -3.48 4.87
N VAL A 307 36.31 -2.78 5.44
CA VAL A 307 36.10 -1.33 5.33
C VAL A 307 35.99 -0.71 6.72
N GLU A 308 36.80 0.32 7.02
CA GLU A 308 36.75 1.03 8.29
C GLU A 308 35.61 2.05 8.40
N LYS A 309 35.06 2.19 9.61
CA LYS A 309 33.72 2.73 9.87
C LYS A 309 33.74 3.87 10.89
N LEU A 310 33.14 5.00 10.53
CA LEU A 310 32.86 6.10 11.46
C LEU A 310 31.61 5.77 12.32
N GLU A 311 31.67 6.08 13.62
CA GLU A 311 30.58 5.78 14.57
C GLU A 311 29.36 6.69 14.34
N CYS A 312 28.29 6.13 13.75
CA CYS A 312 27.01 6.80 13.54
C CYS A 312 25.92 6.23 14.46
N VAL A 313 24.71 6.81 14.46
CA VAL A 313 23.57 6.25 15.24
C VAL A 313 23.31 4.77 14.93
N GLY A 314 23.56 4.35 13.68
CA GLY A 314 23.51 2.94 13.29
C GLY A 314 24.52 2.05 14.04
N HIS A 315 25.69 2.59 14.38
CA HIS A 315 26.68 1.89 15.21
C HIS A 315 26.24 1.76 16.66
N VAL A 316 25.72 2.84 17.26
CA VAL A 316 25.18 2.82 18.63
C VAL A 316 24.00 1.85 18.74
N GLN A 317 23.12 1.84 17.73
CA GLN A 317 22.05 0.86 17.57
C GLN A 317 22.60 -0.56 17.55
N THR A 318 23.60 -0.85 16.71
CA THR A 318 24.22 -2.18 16.63
C THR A 318 24.88 -2.60 17.95
N ARG A 319 25.54 -1.67 18.66
CA ARG A 319 26.14 -1.94 19.98
C ARG A 319 25.08 -2.40 21.00
N MET A 320 23.91 -1.75 21.02
CA MET A 320 22.78 -2.17 21.89
C MET A 320 22.30 -3.57 21.53
N GLY A 321 22.06 -3.84 20.24
CA GLY A 321 21.65 -5.17 19.79
C GLY A 321 22.67 -6.26 20.11
N THR A 322 23.97 -5.99 19.89
CA THR A 322 25.06 -6.92 20.22
C THR A 322 25.12 -7.22 21.71
N ARG A 323 24.96 -6.22 22.58
CA ARG A 323 24.90 -6.45 24.03
C ARG A 323 23.75 -7.38 24.42
N LEU A 324 22.56 -7.17 23.88
CA LEU A 324 21.41 -8.04 24.13
C LEU A 324 21.62 -9.47 23.60
N ARG A 325 22.21 -9.62 22.40
CA ARG A 325 22.56 -10.95 21.87
C ARG A 325 23.62 -11.65 22.72
N ASN A 326 24.60 -10.91 23.25
CA ASN A 326 25.60 -11.45 24.17
C ASN A 326 24.98 -11.89 25.49
N ILE A 327 24.02 -11.13 26.04
CA ILE A 327 23.24 -11.56 27.21
C ILE A 327 22.52 -12.87 26.91
N LEU A 328 21.83 -13.00 25.78
CA LEU A 328 21.18 -14.27 25.39
C LEU A 328 22.16 -15.44 25.27
N LYS A 329 23.39 -15.16 24.81
CA LYS A 329 24.45 -16.17 24.67
C LYS A 329 25.03 -16.58 26.02
N MET A 330 25.32 -15.62 26.89
CA MET A 330 25.90 -15.84 28.23
C MET A 330 24.89 -16.48 29.18
N SER A 331 23.61 -16.13 29.06
CA SER A 331 22.52 -16.70 29.86
C SER A 331 21.97 -18.00 29.29
N LYS A 332 22.64 -18.61 28.31
CA LYS A 332 22.20 -19.88 27.70
C LYS A 332 22.33 -21.02 28.72
N GLY A 333 21.19 -21.63 29.07
CA GLY A 333 21.13 -22.71 30.06
C GLY A 333 20.98 -22.21 31.51
N ILE A 334 21.10 -20.90 31.75
CA ILE A 334 20.79 -20.30 33.05
C ILE A 334 19.28 -20.12 33.15
N LYS A 335 18.70 -20.76 34.16
CA LYS A 335 17.29 -20.61 34.49
C LYS A 335 17.09 -19.36 35.35
N LEU A 336 16.09 -18.57 35.01
CA LEU A 336 15.62 -17.46 35.84
C LEU A 336 14.86 -18.02 37.06
N SER A 337 14.42 -17.14 37.96
CA SER A 337 13.65 -17.51 39.16
C SER A 337 12.39 -18.34 38.87
N ASP A 338 11.85 -18.23 37.66
CA ASP A 338 10.71 -19.00 37.16
C ASP A 338 11.07 -20.38 36.56
N GLY A 339 12.32 -20.82 36.71
CA GLY A 339 12.83 -22.10 36.21
C GLY A 339 12.98 -22.18 34.70
N LYS A 340 12.77 -21.08 33.95
CA LYS A 340 12.83 -21.02 32.49
C LYS A 340 14.02 -20.20 32.01
N ASN A 341 14.44 -20.43 30.77
CA ASN A 341 15.49 -19.65 30.14
C ASN A 341 15.05 -18.21 29.86
N ILE A 342 16.02 -17.31 29.65
CA ILE A 342 15.77 -15.92 29.23
C ILE A 342 15.16 -15.81 27.83
N SER A 343 15.34 -16.82 26.99
CA SER A 343 14.81 -16.89 25.63
C SER A 343 13.65 -17.89 25.52
N GLY A 344 12.78 -17.70 24.52
CA GLY A 344 11.62 -18.56 24.27
C GLY A 344 10.35 -17.80 23.93
N ARG A 345 9.22 -18.52 23.84
CA ARG A 345 7.91 -17.92 23.57
C ARG A 345 7.54 -16.95 24.71
N GLY A 346 7.19 -15.70 24.35
CA GLY A 346 6.86 -14.64 25.32
C GLY A 346 8.07 -14.06 26.06
N ARG A 347 9.30 -14.28 25.57
CA ARG A 347 10.54 -13.81 26.19
C ARG A 347 11.47 -13.13 25.18
N LEU A 348 12.66 -12.74 25.62
CA LEU A 348 13.65 -12.10 24.78
C LEU A 348 14.17 -13.07 23.71
N THR A 349 13.64 -12.95 22.49
CA THR A 349 14.07 -13.71 21.31
C THR A 349 14.99 -12.87 20.44
N LEU A 350 15.71 -13.49 19.48
CA LEU A 350 16.50 -12.75 18.51
C LEU A 350 15.66 -11.72 17.74
N LYS A 351 14.40 -12.04 17.41
CA LYS A 351 13.46 -11.11 16.77
C LYS A 351 13.12 -9.93 17.67
N GLU A 352 12.95 -10.17 18.97
CA GLU A 352 12.71 -9.11 19.95
C GLU A 352 13.94 -8.21 20.12
N VAL A 353 15.15 -8.80 20.12
CA VAL A 353 16.39 -8.02 20.13
C VAL A 353 16.51 -7.13 18.89
N ASP A 354 16.19 -7.64 17.70
CA ASP A 354 16.18 -6.85 16.46
C ASP A 354 15.16 -5.70 16.53
N SER A 355 14.00 -5.95 17.14
CA SER A 355 12.95 -4.95 17.38
C SER A 355 13.43 -3.86 18.33
N ILE A 356 13.97 -4.21 19.50
CA ILE A 356 14.49 -3.26 20.50
C ILE A 356 15.64 -2.43 19.89
N GLN A 357 16.56 -3.09 19.18
CA GLN A 357 17.65 -2.44 18.46
C GLN A 357 17.10 -1.36 17.51
N HIS A 358 16.10 -1.70 16.69
CA HIS A 358 15.51 -0.75 15.75
C HIS A 358 14.87 0.46 16.44
N TYR A 359 14.04 0.25 17.46
CA TYR A 359 13.38 1.35 18.17
C TYR A 359 14.36 2.23 18.94
N TYR A 360 15.42 1.65 19.50
CA TYR A 360 16.46 2.40 20.19
C TYR A 360 17.13 3.42 19.25
N GLY A 361 17.47 3.01 18.03
CA GLY A 361 18.00 3.91 17.01
C GLY A 361 17.00 4.95 16.51
N LEU A 362 15.68 4.69 16.60
CA LEU A 362 14.64 5.66 16.27
C LEU A 362 14.48 6.73 17.37
N ALA A 363 14.49 6.33 18.63
CA ALA A 363 14.37 7.25 19.77
C ALA A 363 15.50 8.30 19.76
N ILE A 364 16.72 7.89 19.41
CA ILE A 364 17.87 8.81 19.26
C ILE A 364 17.65 9.79 18.10
N ARG A 365 17.25 9.29 16.91
CA ARG A 365 17.10 10.13 15.71
C ARG A 365 15.97 11.15 15.80
N LYS A 366 14.93 10.88 16.59
CA LYS A 366 13.76 11.77 16.72
C LYS A 366 13.96 12.87 17.75
N ASN A 367 14.87 12.67 18.70
CA ASN A 367 15.08 13.57 19.82
C ASN A 367 16.49 14.17 19.80
N LEU A 368 16.96 14.57 18.61
CA LEU A 368 18.30 15.14 18.44
C LEU A 368 18.49 16.46 19.20
N SER A 369 17.41 17.20 19.39
CA SER A 369 17.39 18.51 20.05
C SER A 369 17.20 18.45 21.57
N SER A 370 16.92 17.27 22.15
CA SER A 370 16.60 17.13 23.57
C SER A 370 17.02 15.76 24.10
N VAL A 371 18.02 15.76 24.98
CA VAL A 371 18.52 14.56 25.64
C VAL A 371 17.45 13.95 26.56
N GLU A 372 16.64 14.78 27.21
CA GLU A 372 15.58 14.31 28.09
C GLU A 372 14.45 13.61 27.31
N ASP A 373 14.03 14.17 26.17
CA ASP A 373 13.04 13.52 25.31
C ASP A 373 13.58 12.21 24.71
N MET A 374 14.87 12.20 24.38
CA MET A 374 15.55 10.99 23.92
C MET A 374 15.53 9.90 24.98
N LYS A 375 15.85 10.24 26.24
CA LYS A 375 15.80 9.30 27.37
C LYS A 375 14.37 8.78 27.56
N ARG A 376 13.36 9.66 27.59
CA ARG A 376 11.95 9.24 27.72
C ARG A 376 11.53 8.28 26.61
N ALA A 377 11.86 8.61 25.36
CA ALA A 377 11.53 7.77 24.21
C ALA A 377 12.27 6.42 24.23
N ILE A 378 13.51 6.37 24.73
CA ILE A 378 14.25 5.12 24.92
C ILE A 378 13.59 4.26 25.99
N TRP A 379 13.21 4.85 27.13
CA TRP A 379 12.53 4.14 28.22
C TRP A 379 11.13 3.65 27.82
N ALA A 380 10.40 4.40 26.99
CA ALA A 380 9.11 3.96 26.47
C ALA A 380 9.20 2.61 25.71
N ILE A 381 10.32 2.32 25.06
CA ILE A 381 10.55 1.03 24.39
C ILE A 381 10.57 -0.10 25.42
N TYR A 382 11.26 0.08 26.54
CA TYR A 382 11.35 -0.91 27.60
C TYR A 382 9.98 -1.18 28.23
N PHE A 383 9.25 -0.12 28.58
CA PHE A 383 7.91 -0.25 29.16
C PHE A 383 6.91 -0.89 28.18
N HIS A 384 6.96 -0.57 26.89
CA HIS A 384 6.15 -1.27 25.89
C HIS A 384 6.44 -2.77 25.79
N LYS A 385 7.69 -3.19 25.97
CA LYS A 385 8.05 -4.61 25.95
C LYS A 385 7.65 -5.34 27.23
N LEU A 386 7.43 -4.61 28.33
CA LEU A 386 6.87 -5.13 29.57
C LEU A 386 5.34 -5.08 29.62
N SER A 387 4.72 -4.27 28.78
CA SER A 387 3.28 -4.07 28.73
C SER A 387 2.55 -5.38 28.39
N THR A 388 1.53 -5.71 29.16
CA THR A 388 0.58 -6.79 28.86
C THR A 388 -0.82 -6.22 28.70
N GLU A 389 -1.77 -7.04 28.21
CA GLU A 389 -3.19 -6.64 28.13
C GLU A 389 -3.75 -6.31 29.52
N ASP A 390 -3.37 -7.09 30.54
CA ASP A 390 -3.80 -6.90 31.93
C ASP A 390 -3.06 -5.77 32.67
N ASN A 391 -1.88 -5.34 32.17
CA ASN A 391 -1.07 -4.30 32.79
C ASN A 391 -0.40 -3.42 31.72
N PRO A 392 -1.14 -2.45 31.15
CA PRO A 392 -0.66 -1.60 30.08
C PRO A 392 0.37 -0.58 30.57
N GLN A 393 1.58 -0.63 30.02
CA GLN A 393 2.72 0.21 30.41
C GLN A 393 2.98 1.30 29.34
N HIS A 394 1.99 2.18 29.15
CA HIS A 394 2.00 3.26 28.15
C HIS A 394 2.31 4.66 28.73
N ALA A 395 2.69 4.77 30.01
CA ALA A 395 2.84 6.05 30.72
C ALA A 395 3.87 7.02 30.10
N LEU A 396 4.79 6.53 29.26
CA LEU A 396 5.80 7.34 28.56
C LEU A 396 5.48 7.58 27.08
N CYS A 397 4.30 7.16 26.61
CA CYS A 397 3.82 7.47 25.27
C CYS A 397 3.22 8.87 25.21
N PRO A 398 3.35 9.58 24.08
CA PRO A 398 2.61 10.82 23.88
C PRO A 398 1.11 10.51 23.97
N LEU A 399 0.44 11.15 24.93
CA LEU A 399 -1.00 11.01 25.17
C LEU A 399 -1.76 11.58 23.96
N GLY A 400 -2.67 10.80 23.36
CA GLY A 400 -3.73 11.39 22.53
C GLY A 400 -4.08 10.76 21.18
N GLU A 401 -3.54 9.61 20.78
CA GLU A 401 -4.04 8.94 19.57
C GLU A 401 -4.02 7.42 19.72
N ASP A 402 -5.02 6.75 19.17
CA ASP A 402 -5.08 5.30 18.90
C ASP A 402 -3.94 4.81 17.97
N SER A 403 -2.91 5.63 17.75
CA SER A 403 -1.82 5.50 16.78
C SER A 403 -0.51 5.07 17.44
N CYS A 404 -0.54 4.01 18.25
CA CYS A 404 0.68 3.38 18.74
C CYS A 404 1.68 3.19 17.57
N GLU A 405 2.84 3.84 17.69
CA GLU A 405 3.78 4.08 16.58
C GLU A 405 4.43 2.81 16.00
N PHE A 406 4.10 1.65 16.57
CA PHE A 406 4.80 0.38 16.39
C PHE A 406 4.26 -0.47 15.22
N LEU A 407 3.23 -0.04 14.48
CA LEU A 407 2.48 -0.88 13.51
C LEU A 407 2.99 -0.94 12.04
N LYS A 408 3.97 -0.14 11.59
CA LYS A 408 4.46 -0.14 10.17
C LYS A 408 5.83 -0.82 9.99
N THR A 409 5.92 -2.15 10.13
CA THR A 409 7.20 -2.90 10.14
C THR A 409 7.44 -3.84 8.95
N VAL A 410 6.38 -4.30 8.26
CA VAL A 410 6.46 -5.33 7.20
C VAL A 410 6.91 -4.71 5.87
N PHE A 411 7.79 -5.38 5.13
CA PHE A 411 8.19 -4.95 3.79
C PHE A 411 7.27 -5.56 2.73
N VAL A 412 6.65 -4.74 1.89
CA VAL A 412 6.10 -5.06 0.58
C VAL A 412 6.97 -4.56 -0.58
N GLY A 413 6.90 -5.23 -1.72
CA GLY A 413 7.55 -4.79 -2.97
C GLY A 413 6.92 -3.52 -3.55
N ILE A 414 7.63 -2.86 -4.46
CA ILE A 414 7.19 -1.59 -5.05
C ILE A 414 5.88 -1.72 -5.85
N GLU A 415 5.65 -2.84 -6.53
CA GLU A 415 4.40 -3.08 -7.26
C GLU A 415 3.20 -3.20 -6.32
N THR A 416 3.35 -3.92 -5.20
CA THR A 416 2.31 -3.99 -4.16
C THR A 416 2.07 -2.63 -3.52
N LEU A 417 3.11 -1.81 -3.36
CA LEU A 417 2.95 -0.45 -2.87
C LEU A 417 2.19 0.42 -3.89
N LYS A 418 2.56 0.37 -5.17
CA LYS A 418 1.87 1.08 -6.26
C LYS A 418 0.40 0.70 -6.34
N PHE A 419 0.09 -0.60 -6.26
CA PHE A 419 -1.28 -1.09 -6.17
C PHE A 419 -2.05 -0.38 -5.05
N GLY A 420 -1.50 -0.40 -3.82
CA GLY A 420 -2.17 0.18 -2.66
C GLY A 420 -2.35 1.69 -2.77
N VAL A 421 -1.38 2.39 -3.38
CA VAL A 421 -1.48 3.83 -3.63
C VAL A 421 -2.54 4.14 -4.67
N MET A 422 -2.57 3.42 -5.80
CA MET A 422 -3.58 3.62 -6.84
C MET A 422 -5.00 3.36 -6.32
N ASP A 423 -5.21 2.27 -5.58
CA ASP A 423 -6.49 1.97 -4.90
C ASP A 423 -6.86 3.06 -3.87
N ALA A 424 -5.87 3.58 -3.14
CA ALA A 424 -6.11 4.68 -2.20
C ALA A 424 -6.46 6.00 -2.92
N VAL A 425 -5.84 6.31 -4.05
CA VAL A 425 -6.10 7.52 -4.85
C VAL A 425 -7.54 7.50 -5.37
N ILE A 426 -7.97 6.40 -6.00
CA ILE A 426 -9.36 6.28 -6.50
C ILE A 426 -10.36 6.37 -5.34
N CYS A 427 -10.10 5.71 -4.21
CA CYS A 427 -10.98 5.79 -3.04
C CYS A 427 -11.00 7.21 -2.44
N PHE A 428 -9.88 7.91 -2.45
CA PHE A 428 -9.77 9.26 -1.89
C PHE A 428 -10.51 10.29 -2.73
N ASN A 429 -10.32 10.25 -4.05
CA ASN A 429 -10.91 11.18 -5.02
C ASN A 429 -12.39 10.92 -5.28
N ASP A 430 -12.76 9.67 -5.49
CA ASP A 430 -14.05 9.28 -6.08
C ASP A 430 -14.90 8.40 -5.15
N GLY A 431 -14.41 8.09 -3.94
CA GLY A 431 -15.08 7.21 -2.98
C GLY A 431 -14.77 5.73 -3.19
N TYR A 432 -15.12 4.89 -2.22
CA TYR A 432 -14.99 3.44 -2.28
C TYR A 432 -15.83 2.82 -3.40
N VAL A 433 -16.95 3.44 -3.77
CA VAL A 433 -17.79 3.02 -4.89
C VAL A 433 -17.00 2.96 -6.21
N SER A 434 -15.92 3.75 -6.38
CA SER A 434 -15.05 3.71 -7.55
C SER A 434 -14.39 2.34 -7.80
N ARG A 435 -14.29 1.48 -6.77
CA ARG A 435 -13.82 0.10 -6.91
C ARG A 435 -14.72 -0.75 -7.83
N ILE A 436 -15.96 -0.34 -8.07
CA ILE A 436 -16.84 -0.94 -9.09
C ILE A 436 -16.18 -0.86 -10.48
N LYS A 437 -15.61 0.30 -10.83
CA LYS A 437 -14.93 0.50 -12.12
C LYS A 437 -13.78 -0.49 -12.32
N VAL A 438 -13.10 -0.86 -11.24
CA VAL A 438 -12.02 -1.87 -11.27
C VAL A 438 -12.55 -3.25 -11.63
N PHE A 439 -13.72 -3.64 -11.10
CA PHE A 439 -14.38 -4.88 -11.47
C PHE A 439 -14.89 -4.86 -12.91
N GLU A 440 -15.53 -3.76 -13.33
CA GLU A 440 -16.08 -3.61 -14.68
C GLU A 440 -14.98 -3.65 -15.75
N ALA A 441 -13.84 -2.99 -15.50
CA ALA A 441 -12.67 -3.03 -16.39
C ALA A 441 -12.05 -4.44 -16.51
N LEU A 442 -12.38 -5.35 -15.60
CA LEU A 442 -11.99 -6.77 -15.66
C LEU A 442 -13.10 -7.68 -16.19
N GLY A 443 -14.22 -7.12 -16.67
CA GLY A 443 -15.38 -7.88 -17.14
C GLY A 443 -16.20 -8.51 -16.01
N ILE A 444 -15.99 -8.10 -14.76
CA ILE A 444 -16.75 -8.59 -13.62
C ILE A 444 -17.95 -7.66 -13.41
N LYS A 445 -19.17 -8.19 -13.58
CA LYS A 445 -20.38 -7.48 -13.17
C LYS A 445 -20.39 -7.32 -11.63
N PRO A 446 -20.45 -6.10 -11.08
CA PRO A 446 -20.62 -5.90 -9.65
C PRO A 446 -21.87 -6.65 -9.15
N GLY A 447 -21.76 -7.28 -7.99
CA GLY A 447 -22.90 -7.94 -7.36
C GLY A 447 -23.56 -6.99 -6.36
N TYR A 448 -24.84 -7.20 -6.06
CA TYR A 448 -25.60 -6.40 -5.10
C TYR A 448 -24.86 -6.19 -3.77
N ASN A 449 -24.30 -7.26 -3.19
CA ASN A 449 -23.55 -7.19 -1.94
C ASN A 449 -22.28 -6.34 -2.06
N THR A 450 -21.65 -6.28 -3.24
CA THR A 450 -20.47 -5.44 -3.48
C THR A 450 -20.86 -3.96 -3.49
N GLU A 451 -21.86 -3.59 -4.30
CA GLU A 451 -22.32 -2.20 -4.43
C GLU A 451 -22.83 -1.66 -3.09
N ARG A 452 -23.70 -2.41 -2.41
CA ARG A 452 -24.24 -2.05 -1.10
C ARG A 452 -23.13 -1.84 -0.07
N ALA A 453 -22.14 -2.74 -0.01
CA ALA A 453 -21.05 -2.61 0.95
C ALA A 453 -20.22 -1.34 0.71
N LEU A 454 -19.87 -1.03 -0.55
CA LEU A 454 -19.08 0.15 -0.89
C LEU A 454 -19.86 1.45 -0.62
N LEU A 455 -21.14 1.50 -0.95
CA LEU A 455 -22.01 2.65 -0.65
C LEU A 455 -22.17 2.88 0.85
N ILE A 456 -22.30 1.83 1.66
CA ILE A 456 -22.36 1.96 3.12
C ILE A 456 -21.06 2.56 3.67
N ILE A 457 -19.90 2.14 3.15
CA ILE A 457 -18.60 2.66 3.57
C ILE A 457 -18.48 4.16 3.23
N ASP A 458 -18.87 4.56 2.01
CA ASP A 458 -18.83 5.96 1.60
C ASP A 458 -19.81 6.84 2.40
N ASN A 459 -21.02 6.36 2.64
CA ASN A 459 -21.99 7.04 3.49
C ASN A 459 -21.45 7.24 4.91
N LYS A 460 -20.87 6.19 5.51
CA LYS A 460 -20.26 6.28 6.84
C LYS A 460 -19.09 7.27 6.87
N ARG A 461 -18.25 7.28 5.83
CA ARG A 461 -17.13 8.23 5.70
C ARG A 461 -17.62 9.67 5.63
N ILE A 462 -18.69 9.94 4.89
CA ILE A 462 -19.28 11.28 4.80
C ILE A 462 -19.91 11.68 6.14
N PHE A 463 -20.73 10.81 6.73
CA PHE A 463 -21.39 11.05 8.00
C PHE A 463 -20.39 11.40 9.12
N GLU A 464 -19.33 10.61 9.29
CA GLU A 464 -18.31 10.88 10.30
C GLU A 464 -17.56 12.19 10.03
N ALA A 465 -17.25 12.49 8.77
CA ALA A 465 -16.57 13.73 8.41
C ALA A 465 -17.45 14.97 8.69
N GLU A 466 -18.75 14.90 8.39
CA GLU A 466 -19.71 15.96 8.71
C GLU A 466 -19.88 16.14 10.22
N ARG A 467 -19.94 15.03 10.98
CA ARG A 467 -19.99 15.07 12.45
C ARG A 467 -18.80 15.80 13.06
N ILE A 468 -17.58 15.54 12.55
CA ILE A 468 -16.35 16.20 13.00
C ILE A 468 -16.39 17.69 12.66
N VAL A 469 -16.74 18.05 11.41
CA VAL A 469 -16.83 19.45 10.98
C VAL A 469 -17.84 20.22 11.83
N ASN A 470 -19.03 19.65 12.08
CA ASN A 470 -20.05 20.27 12.91
C ASN A 470 -19.58 20.49 14.35
N LYS A 471 -18.86 19.52 14.94
CA LYS A 471 -18.30 19.64 16.29
C LYS A 471 -17.26 20.76 16.36
N VAL A 472 -16.30 20.79 15.43
CA VAL A 472 -15.27 21.83 15.36
C VAL A 472 -15.89 23.21 15.15
N SER A 473 -16.89 23.31 14.27
CA SER A 473 -17.62 24.57 14.02
C SER A 473 -18.45 25.02 15.22
N LEU A 474 -18.94 24.11 16.05
CA LEU A 474 -19.62 24.44 17.31
C LEU A 474 -18.61 24.94 18.36
N GLU A 475 -17.48 24.25 18.53
CA GLU A 475 -16.41 24.64 19.45
C GLU A 475 -15.84 26.02 19.08
N ALA A 476 -15.61 26.28 17.80
CA ALA A 476 -15.13 27.58 17.32
C ALA A 476 -16.17 28.70 17.54
N ARG A 477 -17.47 28.41 17.40
CA ARG A 477 -18.56 29.36 17.72
C ARG A 477 -18.63 29.68 19.21
N ASN A 478 -18.43 28.68 20.07
CA ASN A 478 -18.44 28.87 21.53
C ASN A 478 -17.23 29.70 21.99
N LYS A 479 -16.03 29.45 21.43
CA LYS A 479 -14.82 30.25 21.71
C LYS A 479 -14.93 31.72 21.31
N ARG A 480 -15.78 32.07 20.33
CA ARG A 480 -16.04 33.47 19.96
C ARG A 480 -17.03 34.17 20.90
N ARG A 481 -17.79 33.41 21.67
CA ARG A 481 -18.80 33.92 22.63
C ARG A 481 -18.24 34.06 24.04
N SER A 482 -17.20 33.30 24.38
CA SER A 482 -16.34 33.49 25.56
C SER A 482 -15.29 34.56 25.32
#